data_AF-A0A242JWY1-F1
#
_entry.id   AF-A0A242JWY1-F1
#
_cell.length_a   1.000
_cell.length_b   1.000
_cell.length_c   1.000
_cell.angle_alpha   90.00
_cell.angle_beta   90.00
_cell.angle_gamma   90.00
#
_symmetry.space_group_name_H-M   'P 1'
#
loop_
_entity.id
_entity.type
_entity.pdbx_description
1 polymer ?
#
loop_
_entity_poly.entity_id
_entity_poly.type
_entity_poly.pdbx_seq_one_letter_code
_entity_poly.pdbx_strand_id
1 'polypeptide(L)'
;MRVHLHPYLGDKQLDKIAAKDISKTIEILSSNLGVSSVRLIYRLLNSCLEAAKGRGYISSNPCIDIELPSTCQKKVEAFPWDDQKKMLEISQKNQKYLPVLLALEAGLRIGEICGLKWEDIDFSTSVLHVRRTV
;
A
#
# COMPACT_ATOMS: atom_id res chain seq x y z
N MET A 1 -4.09 4.14 -11.54
CA MET A 1 -4.94 5.13 -12.24
C MET A 1 -5.65 4.57 -13.46
N ARG A 2 -4.96 3.90 -14.40
CA ARG A 2 -5.58 3.34 -15.64
C ARG A 2 -6.79 2.43 -15.39
N VAL A 3 -6.75 1.57 -14.38
CA VAL A 3 -7.82 0.59 -14.12
C VAL A 3 -9.01 1.19 -13.36
N HIS A 4 -8.76 2.13 -12.44
CA HIS A 4 -9.78 2.55 -11.47
C HIS A 4 -10.38 3.93 -11.71
N LEU A 5 -9.68 4.82 -12.44
CA LEU A 5 -10.16 6.20 -12.68
C LEU A 5 -10.48 6.45 -14.15
N HIS A 6 -9.67 5.92 -15.07
CA HIS A 6 -9.89 6.11 -16.50
C HIS A 6 -11.28 5.66 -16.99
N PRO A 7 -11.83 4.49 -16.56
CA PRO A 7 -13.13 4.05 -17.07
C PRO A 7 -14.31 4.98 -16.73
N TYR A 8 -14.15 5.85 -15.74
CA TYR A 8 -15.24 6.70 -15.24
C TYR A 8 -15.01 8.19 -15.51
N LEU A 9 -13.75 8.63 -15.51
CA LEU A 9 -13.37 10.05 -15.62
C LEU A 9 -12.41 10.33 -16.78
N GLY A 10 -11.80 9.31 -17.39
CA GLY A 10 -10.68 9.49 -18.32
C GLY A 10 -11.03 10.22 -19.62
N ASP A 11 -12.26 10.06 -20.10
CA ASP A 11 -12.72 10.70 -21.34
C ASP A 11 -13.40 12.06 -21.12
N LYS A 12 -13.52 12.49 -19.85
CA LYS A 12 -14.11 13.79 -19.51
C LYS A 12 -13.06 14.88 -19.54
N GLN A 13 -13.43 16.03 -20.12
CA GLN A 13 -12.62 17.23 -20.00
C GLN A 13 -12.50 17.63 -18.51
N LEU A 14 -11.31 18.08 -18.14
CA LEU A 14 -10.93 18.33 -16.74
C LEU A 14 -11.84 19.38 -16.06
N ASP A 15 -12.24 20.42 -16.80
CA ASP A 15 -13.14 21.48 -16.36
C ASP A 15 -14.61 21.05 -16.26
N LYS A 16 -14.97 19.87 -16.80
CA LYS A 16 -16.32 19.29 -16.73
C LYS A 16 -16.46 18.24 -15.64
N ILE A 17 -15.39 17.90 -14.93
CA ILE A 17 -15.47 16.97 -13.81
C ILE A 17 -16.18 17.67 -12.64
N ALA A 18 -17.33 17.13 -12.25
CA ALA A 18 -18.12 17.65 -11.14
C ALA A 18 -18.07 16.72 -9.92
N ALA A 19 -18.43 17.25 -8.73
CA ALA A 19 -18.48 16.47 -7.49
C ALA A 19 -19.33 15.19 -7.62
N LYS A 20 -20.47 15.26 -8.33
CA LYS A 20 -21.35 14.10 -8.60
C LYS A 20 -20.63 12.95 -9.32
N ASP A 21 -19.67 13.27 -10.19
CA ASP A 21 -18.92 12.27 -10.94
C ASP A 21 -17.93 11.56 -10.02
N ILE A 22 -17.33 12.30 -9.10
CA ILE A 22 -16.43 11.76 -8.08
C ILE A 22 -17.22 10.89 -7.10
N SER A 23 -18.33 11.37 -6.56
CA SER A 23 -19.17 10.57 -5.64
C SER A 23 -19.60 9.25 -6.27
N LYS A 24 -20.09 9.29 -7.53
CA LYS A 24 -20.47 8.08 -8.27
C LYS A 24 -19.29 7.14 -8.49
N THR A 25 -18.11 7.68 -8.79
CA THR A 25 -16.89 6.87 -8.95
C THR A 25 -16.50 6.20 -7.63
N ILE A 26 -16.55 6.93 -6.51
CA ILE A 26 -16.23 6.40 -5.18
C ILE A 26 -17.24 5.31 -4.77
N GLU A 27 -18.53 5.50 -5.05
CA GLU A 27 -19.57 4.50 -4.81
C GLU A 27 -19.28 3.19 -5.54
N ILE A 28 -19.03 3.27 -6.86
CA ILE A 28 -18.70 2.10 -7.68
C ILE A 28 -17.42 1.40 -7.18
N LEU A 29 -16.38 2.17 -6.83
CA LEU A 29 -15.13 1.61 -6.33
C LEU A 29 -15.33 0.96 -4.95
N SER A 30 -16.19 1.50 -4.10
CA SER A 30 -16.49 0.96 -2.78
C SER A 30 -17.19 -0.39 -2.83
N SER A 31 -17.93 -0.68 -3.90
CA SER A 31 -18.55 -1.99 -4.12
C SER A 31 -17.54 -3.08 -4.55
N ASN A 32 -16.37 -2.69 -5.06
CA ASN A 32 -15.44 -3.63 -5.71
C ASN A 32 -14.04 -3.69 -5.06
N LEU A 33 -13.69 -2.71 -4.21
CA LEU A 33 -12.37 -2.58 -3.62
C LEU A 33 -12.46 -2.45 -2.10
N GLY A 34 -11.36 -2.83 -1.42
CA GLY A 34 -11.21 -2.56 0.00
C GLY A 34 -11.15 -1.05 0.30
N VAL A 35 -11.67 -0.66 1.47
CA VAL A 35 -11.74 0.74 1.94
C VAL A 35 -10.42 1.50 1.78
N SER A 36 -9.30 0.87 2.16
CA SER A 36 -7.97 1.50 2.06
C SER A 36 -7.59 1.86 0.63
N SER A 37 -7.95 1.00 -0.34
CA SER A 37 -7.71 1.23 -1.76
C SER A 37 -8.56 2.40 -2.28
N VAL A 38 -9.86 2.43 -1.94
CA VAL A 38 -10.77 3.52 -2.33
C VAL A 38 -10.24 4.86 -1.82
N ARG A 39 -9.85 4.94 -0.54
CA ARG A 39 -9.28 6.17 0.03
C ARG A 39 -7.95 6.57 -0.62
N LEU A 40 -7.10 5.61 -0.96
CA LEU A 40 -5.85 5.91 -1.65
C LEU A 40 -6.13 6.51 -3.03
N ILE A 41 -7.05 5.90 -3.77
CA ILE A 41 -7.48 6.39 -5.09
C ILE A 41 -8.06 7.80 -4.97
N TYR A 42 -8.96 8.04 -4.02
CA TYR A 42 -9.52 9.38 -3.76
C TYR A 42 -8.42 10.40 -3.42
N ARG A 43 -7.49 10.06 -2.51
CA ARG A 43 -6.39 10.96 -2.13
C ARG A 43 -5.51 11.34 -3.33
N LEU A 44 -5.21 10.38 -4.20
CA LEU A 44 -4.46 10.63 -5.43
C LEU A 44 -5.25 11.54 -6.37
N LEU A 45 -6.53 11.25 -6.60
CA LEU A 45 -7.40 12.06 -7.44
C LEU A 45 -7.50 13.51 -6.93
N ASN A 46 -7.75 13.68 -5.64
CA ASN A 46 -7.81 14.99 -4.98
C ASN A 46 -6.50 15.76 -5.14
N SER A 47 -5.36 15.09 -4.94
CA SER A 47 -4.03 15.71 -5.11
C SER A 47 -3.79 16.16 -6.55
N CYS A 48 -4.21 15.36 -7.54
CA CYS A 48 -4.11 15.72 -8.95
C CYS A 48 -4.99 16.93 -9.30
N LEU A 49 -6.22 16.99 -8.80
CA LEU A 49 -7.16 18.09 -9.05
C LEU A 49 -6.75 19.37 -8.32
N GLU A 50 -6.18 19.28 -7.12
CA GLU A 50 -5.62 20.44 -6.44
C GLU A 50 -4.41 21.01 -7.19
N ALA A 51 -3.55 20.15 -7.74
CA ALA A 51 -2.45 20.59 -8.60
C ALA A 51 -2.96 21.24 -9.89
N ALA A 52 -4.05 20.73 -10.48
CA ALA A 52 -4.67 21.34 -11.65
C ALA A 52 -5.26 22.72 -11.36
N LYS A 53 -5.93 22.87 -10.21
CA LYS A 53 -6.44 24.15 -9.71
C LYS A 53 -5.29 25.14 -9.48
N GLY A 54 -4.22 24.71 -8.81
CA GLY A 54 -3.05 25.56 -8.55
C GLY A 54 -2.34 26.04 -9.82
N ARG A 55 -2.48 25.32 -10.94
CA ARG A 55 -1.96 25.69 -12.26
C ARG A 55 -2.98 26.48 -13.11
N GLY A 56 -4.17 26.74 -12.59
CA GLY A 56 -5.23 27.47 -13.30
C GLY A 56 -5.94 26.68 -14.40
N TYR A 57 -5.80 25.35 -14.46
CA TYR A 57 -6.52 24.53 -15.44
C TYR A 57 -8.00 24.35 -15.10
N ILE A 58 -8.34 24.44 -13.82
CA ILE A 58 -9.71 24.43 -13.31
C ILE A 58 -9.85 25.54 -12.28
N SER A 59 -11.05 26.10 -12.15
CA SER A 59 -11.35 27.16 -11.18
C SER A 59 -11.47 26.64 -9.74
N SER A 60 -11.91 25.39 -9.59
CA SER A 60 -12.14 24.77 -8.28
C SER A 60 -11.88 23.27 -8.32
N ASN A 61 -11.49 22.68 -7.19
CA ASN A 61 -11.31 21.25 -7.05
C ASN A 61 -12.69 20.59 -6.78
N PRO A 62 -13.17 19.67 -7.64
CA PRO A 62 -14.49 19.04 -7.46
C PRO A 62 -14.53 17.96 -6.37
N CYS A 63 -13.42 17.64 -5.69
CA CYS A 63 -13.37 16.68 -4.58
C CYS A 63 -13.94 17.21 -3.24
N ILE A 64 -14.75 18.27 -3.26
CA ILE A 64 -15.32 18.91 -2.06
C ILE A 64 -16.46 18.04 -1.50
N ASP A 65 -16.48 17.88 -0.17
CA ASP A 65 -17.55 17.20 0.60
C ASP A 65 -17.93 15.80 0.10
N ILE A 66 -16.93 15.06 -0.41
CA ILE A 66 -17.12 13.67 -0.83
C ILE A 66 -17.03 12.74 0.38
N GLU A 67 -18.12 12.03 0.67
CA GLU A 67 -18.14 10.99 1.69
C GLU A 67 -17.31 9.78 1.26
N LEU A 68 -16.48 9.27 2.18
CA LEU A 68 -15.62 8.11 1.94
C LEU A 68 -16.03 6.96 2.87
N PRO A 69 -15.98 5.69 2.39
CA PRO A 69 -16.36 4.53 3.20
C PRO A 69 -15.53 4.47 4.48
N SER A 70 -16.12 4.18 5.64
CA SER A 70 -15.43 4.22 6.96
C SER A 70 -14.36 3.13 7.11
N THR A 71 -13.29 3.44 7.86
CA THR A 71 -12.20 2.49 8.12
C THR A 71 -12.51 1.78 9.41
N CYS A 72 -12.60 0.46 9.35
CA CYS A 72 -12.36 -0.36 10.52
C CYS A 72 -10.86 -0.67 10.54
N GLN A 73 -10.10 -0.13 11.49
CA GLN A 73 -8.70 -0.54 11.67
C GLN A 73 -8.72 -1.99 12.13
N LYS A 74 -8.43 -2.92 11.21
CA LYS A 74 -8.13 -4.29 11.59
C LYS A 74 -6.80 -4.26 12.32
N LYS A 75 -6.82 -4.55 13.62
CA LYS A 75 -5.61 -4.76 14.39
C LYS A 75 -4.91 -5.99 13.81
N VAL A 76 -3.69 -5.81 13.31
CA VAL A 76 -2.86 -6.95 12.93
C VAL A 76 -2.38 -7.57 14.24
N GLU A 77 -2.79 -8.80 14.50
CA GLU A 77 -2.36 -9.54 15.68
C GLU A 77 -1.00 -10.16 15.41
N ALA A 78 -0.07 -9.98 16.35
CA ALA A 78 1.20 -10.68 16.31
C ALA A 78 0.95 -12.17 16.57
N PHE A 79 1.72 -13.03 15.91
CA PHE A 79 1.65 -14.46 16.17
C PHE A 79 2.06 -14.76 17.62
N PRO A 80 1.32 -15.63 18.34
CA PRO A 80 1.76 -16.14 19.63
C PRO A 80 3.13 -16.83 19.53
N TRP A 81 3.88 -16.82 20.62
CA TRP A 81 5.23 -17.39 20.68
C TRP A 81 5.28 -18.87 20.22
N ASP A 82 4.28 -19.67 20.59
CA ASP A 82 4.20 -21.08 20.20
C ASP A 82 3.98 -21.26 18.70
N ASP A 83 3.24 -20.36 18.07
CA ASP A 83 3.00 -20.42 16.62
C ASP A 83 4.21 -19.97 15.83
N GLN A 84 4.98 -18.99 16.35
CA GLN A 84 6.27 -18.60 15.77
C GLN A 84 7.27 -19.78 15.79
N LYS A 85 7.37 -20.50 16.92
CA LYS A 85 8.20 -21.71 17.03
C LYS A 85 7.80 -22.77 16.02
N LYS A 86 6.50 -23.10 15.93
CA LYS A 86 5.98 -24.07 14.95
C LYS A 86 6.27 -23.63 13.51
N MET A 87 6.11 -22.35 13.19
CA MET A 87 6.44 -21.81 11.86
C MET A 87 7.91 -22.04 11.52
N LEU A 88 8.81 -21.77 12.47
CA LEU A 88 10.24 -21.98 12.29
C LEU A 88 10.57 -23.46 12.10
N GLU A 89 10.05 -24.36 12.94
CA GLU A 89 10.23 -25.82 12.82
C GLU A 89 9.72 -26.38 11.48
N ILE A 90 8.55 -25.93 11.02
CA ILE A 90 8.00 -26.35 9.73
C ILE A 90 8.86 -25.83 8.58
N SER A 91 9.35 -24.59 8.69
CA SER A 91 10.16 -23.96 7.64
C SER A 91 11.53 -24.62 7.44
N GLN A 92 12.09 -25.27 8.48
CA GLN A 92 13.34 -26.05 8.38
C GLN A 92 13.28 -27.16 7.32
N LYS A 93 12.08 -27.63 6.98
CA LYS A 93 11.88 -28.69 5.98
C LYS A 93 11.94 -28.19 4.53
N ASN A 94 12.12 -26.88 4.30
CA ASN A 94 12.19 -26.30 2.96
C ASN A 94 13.09 -25.05 2.91
N GLN A 95 13.22 -24.46 1.72
CA GLN A 95 14.08 -23.29 1.48
C GLN A 95 13.61 -21.99 2.16
N LYS A 96 12.45 -21.99 2.84
CA LYS A 96 11.91 -20.80 3.51
C LYS A 96 12.46 -20.61 4.93
N TYR A 97 13.25 -21.56 5.44
CA TYR A 97 13.82 -21.45 6.79
C TYR A 97 14.53 -20.13 7.04
N LEU A 98 15.50 -19.77 6.19
CA LEU A 98 16.31 -18.57 6.38
C LEU A 98 15.47 -17.28 6.30
N PRO A 99 14.58 -17.08 5.30
CA PRO A 99 13.66 -15.94 5.32
C PRO A 99 12.75 -15.86 6.54
N VAL A 100 12.20 -16.99 7.00
CA VAL A 100 11.33 -17.02 8.19
C VAL A 100 12.13 -16.68 9.45
N LEU A 101 13.32 -17.24 9.60
CA LEU A 101 14.23 -16.96 10.71
C LEU A 101 14.59 -15.47 10.77
N LEU A 102 15.00 -14.88 9.65
CA LEU A 102 15.38 -13.46 9.59
C LEU A 102 14.20 -12.52 9.86
N ALA A 103 13.00 -12.88 9.40
CA ALA A 103 11.80 -12.10 9.67
C ALA A 103 11.39 -12.15 11.16
N LEU A 104 11.50 -13.31 11.81
CA LEU A 104 11.10 -13.50 13.20
C LEU A 104 12.15 -12.96 14.18
N GLU A 105 13.43 -13.27 13.98
CA GLU A 105 14.50 -12.98 14.94
C GLU A 105 15.09 -11.57 14.77
N ALA A 106 15.20 -11.09 13.53
CA ALA A 106 15.81 -9.79 13.22
C ALA A 106 14.78 -8.75 12.73
N GLY A 107 13.52 -9.14 12.51
CA GLY A 107 12.44 -8.21 12.17
C GLY A 107 12.54 -7.61 10.76
N LEU A 108 13.28 -8.26 9.84
CA LEU A 108 13.48 -7.74 8.49
C LEU A 108 12.18 -7.83 7.67
N ARG A 109 11.96 -6.81 6.82
CA ARG A 109 10.89 -6.85 5.82
C ARG A 109 11.27 -7.80 4.68
N ILE A 110 10.27 -8.36 4.01
CA ILE A 110 10.50 -9.31 2.91
C ILE A 110 11.41 -8.75 1.80
N GLY A 111 11.27 -7.46 1.46
CA GLY A 111 12.14 -6.80 0.47
C GLY A 111 13.59 -6.66 0.93
N GLU A 112 13.82 -6.47 2.23
CA GLU A 112 15.16 -6.40 2.84
C GLU A 112 15.80 -7.81 2.86
N ILE A 113 15.03 -8.84 3.20
CA ILE A 113 15.46 -10.25 3.15
C ILE A 113 15.86 -10.64 1.72
N CYS A 114 15.01 -10.33 0.74
CA CYS A 114 15.29 -10.63 -0.67
C CYS A 114 16.48 -9.82 -1.22
N GLY A 115 16.74 -8.64 -0.67
CA GLY A 115 17.85 -7.78 -1.07
C GLY A 115 19.19 -8.12 -0.41
N LEU A 116 19.20 -8.98 0.61
CA LEU A 116 20.39 -9.29 1.40
C LEU A 116 21.47 -10.00 0.57
N LYS A 117 22.72 -9.55 0.69
CA LYS A 117 23.88 -10.19 0.06
C LYS A 117 24.88 -10.70 1.09
N TRP A 118 25.76 -11.61 0.67
CA TRP A 118 26.84 -12.12 1.52
C TRP A 118 27.78 -11.03 2.04
N GLU A 119 28.02 -9.97 1.26
CA GLU A 119 28.81 -8.79 1.68
C GLU A 119 28.16 -7.98 2.81
N ASP A 120 26.87 -8.18 3.08
CA ASP A 120 26.12 -7.47 4.09
C ASP A 120 26.21 -8.16 5.47
N ILE A 121 26.87 -9.32 5.56
CA ILE A 121 27.00 -10.12 6.79
C ILE A 121 28.45 -10.09 7.28
N ASP A 122 28.67 -9.45 8.42
CA ASP A 122 29.95 -9.50 9.12
C ASP A 122 29.91 -10.60 10.19
N PHE A 123 30.49 -11.75 9.85
CA PHE A 123 30.60 -12.89 10.77
C PHE A 123 31.61 -12.64 11.90
N SER A 124 32.55 -11.71 11.76
CA SER A 124 33.53 -11.41 12.81
C SER A 124 32.92 -10.61 13.95
N THR A 125 31.98 -9.71 13.62
CA THR A 125 31.26 -8.89 14.60
C THR A 125 29.85 -9.38 14.88
N SER A 126 29.39 -10.44 14.21
CA SER A 126 28.00 -10.95 14.28
C SER A 126 26.96 -9.87 13.94
N VAL A 127 27.25 -9.05 12.92
CA VAL A 127 26.37 -7.96 12.48
C VAL A 127 25.84 -8.22 11.09
N LEU A 128 24.54 -8.03 10.90
CA LEU A 128 23.88 -8.01 9.61
C LEU A 128 23.52 -6.56 9.25
N HIS A 129 23.96 -6.10 8.08
CA HIS A 129 23.68 -4.75 7.59
C HIS A 129 22.54 -4.74 6.58
N VAL A 130 21.42 -4.10 6.91
CA VAL A 130 20.33 -3.89 5.94
C VAL A 130 20.64 -2.66 5.08
N ARG A 131 21.07 -2.88 3.83
CA ARG A 131 21.51 -1.79 2.93
C ARG A 131 20.59 -1.54 1.73
N ARG A 132 19.62 -2.42 1.48
CA ARG A 132 18.86 -2.46 0.24
C ARG A 132 17.52 -3.16 0.44
N THR A 133 16.56 -2.82 -0.40
CA THR A 133 15.26 -3.49 -0.54
C THR A 133 15.01 -3.73 -2.03
N VAL A 134 14.33 -4.83 -2.34
CA VAL A 134 13.75 -5.07 -3.68
C VAL A 134 12.38 -4.39 -3.78
#